data_AF-A0A4Y2NC75-F1
#
_entry.id   AF-A0A4Y2NC75-F1
#
_cell.length_a   1.000
_cell.length_b   1.000
_cell.length_c   1.000
_cell.angle_alpha   90.00
_cell.angle_beta   90.00
_cell.angle_gamma   90.00
#
_symmetry.space_group_name_H-M   'P 1'
#
loop_
_entity.id
_entity.type
_entity.pdbx_description
1 polymer ?
#
loop_
_entity_poly.entity_id
_entity_poly.type
_entity_poly.pdbx_seq_one_letter_code
_entity_poly.pdbx_strand_id
1 'polypeptide(L)'
;MLQFASSDSSAESEITKAESMSRRNHLRDEMRWKAVGMLHAGARQSAFARELNVHLSAIHRLKNHYQRDQNASRRRGTGRRRITKTADNRYLLQCARRRGTLTARQLASQLSAAAGMPKYRQTVSRRLHEGGLFA
;
A
#
# COMPACT_ATOMS: atom_id res chain seq x y z
N MET A 1 25.86 -23.38 -34.69
CA MET A 1 24.68 -22.48 -34.62
C MET A 1 23.97 -22.76 -33.31
N LEU A 2 24.01 -21.82 -32.37
CA LEU A 2 23.36 -21.94 -31.05
C LEU A 2 22.08 -21.09 -31.09
N GLN A 3 20.91 -21.74 -31.01
CA GLN A 3 19.63 -21.08 -30.81
C GLN A 3 19.43 -20.87 -29.29
N PHE A 4 19.27 -19.61 -28.87
CA PHE A 4 18.79 -19.29 -27.53
C PHE A 4 17.27 -19.30 -27.52
N ALA A 5 16.69 -20.09 -26.62
CA ALA A 5 15.27 -20.14 -26.33
C ALA A 5 14.86 -18.87 -25.55
N SER A 6 13.98 -18.05 -26.13
CA SER A 6 13.27 -16.97 -25.42
C SER A 6 12.01 -17.52 -24.77
N SER A 7 12.07 -17.79 -23.48
CA SER A 7 10.89 -18.04 -22.64
C SER A 7 10.98 -17.14 -21.42
N ASP A 8 10.35 -15.96 -21.46
CA ASP A 8 9.99 -15.21 -20.23
C ASP A 8 8.93 -14.10 -20.43
N SER A 9 8.25 -14.02 -21.60
CA SER A 9 7.27 -12.95 -21.86
C SER A 9 5.94 -13.10 -21.09
N SER A 10 5.63 -14.29 -20.54
CA SER A 10 4.29 -14.57 -20.01
C SER A 10 4.12 -14.09 -18.56
N ALA A 11 5.16 -14.17 -17.72
CA ALA A 11 5.08 -13.79 -16.31
C ALA A 11 4.96 -12.26 -16.11
N GLU A 12 5.63 -11.45 -16.94
CA GLU A 12 5.52 -9.99 -16.89
C GLU A 12 4.12 -9.49 -17.29
N SER A 13 3.44 -10.23 -18.18
CA SER A 13 2.09 -9.90 -18.65
C SER A 13 1.03 -10.07 -17.57
N GLU A 14 1.22 -11.00 -16.63
CA GLU A 14 0.27 -11.23 -15.54
C GLU A 14 0.43 -10.22 -14.40
N ILE A 15 1.67 -9.80 -14.12
CA ILE A 15 1.99 -8.78 -13.11
C ILE A 15 1.39 -7.42 -13.51
N THR A 16 1.50 -7.05 -14.79
CA THR A 16 0.91 -5.82 -15.34
C THR A 16 -0.62 -5.86 -15.39
N LYS A 17 -1.20 -7.03 -15.68
CA LYS A 17 -2.66 -7.26 -15.70
C LYS A 17 -3.29 -7.16 -14.30
N ALA A 18 -2.63 -7.68 -13.26
CA ALA A 18 -3.09 -7.55 -11.88
C ALA A 18 -3.08 -6.09 -11.38
N GLU A 19 -2.09 -5.29 -11.76
CA GLU A 19 -2.04 -3.86 -11.42
C GLU A 19 -3.12 -3.02 -12.13
N SER A 20 -3.51 -3.44 -13.34
CA SER A 20 -4.54 -2.76 -14.15
C SER A 20 -5.95 -2.87 -13.56
N MET A 21 -6.25 -3.94 -12.83
CA MET A 21 -7.59 -4.27 -12.34
C MET A 21 -8.06 -3.42 -11.15
N SER A 22 -7.17 -2.70 -10.46
CA SER A 22 -7.49 -1.99 -9.21
C SER A 22 -7.65 -0.45 -9.34
N ARG A 23 -7.55 0.15 -10.53
CA ARG A 23 -7.35 1.61 -10.66
C ARG A 23 -8.43 2.33 -11.48
N ARG A 24 -9.72 2.24 -11.10
CA ARG A 24 -10.79 2.89 -11.89
C ARG A 24 -10.71 4.43 -12.00
N ASN A 25 -9.94 5.13 -11.14
CA ASN A 25 -9.94 6.60 -11.07
C ASN A 25 -8.54 7.27 -11.01
N HIS A 26 -7.45 6.59 -11.40
CA HIS A 26 -6.09 7.12 -11.22
C HIS A 26 -5.30 7.16 -12.54
N LEU A 27 -4.60 8.28 -12.77
CA LEU A 27 -3.62 8.40 -13.86
C LEU A 27 -2.49 7.40 -13.67
N ARG A 28 -2.16 6.66 -14.74
CA ARG A 28 -1.00 5.78 -14.80
C ARG A 28 0.29 6.56 -14.61
N ASP A 29 1.31 5.92 -14.07
CA ASP A 29 2.58 6.59 -13.76
C ASP A 29 3.30 7.07 -15.02
N GLU A 30 3.19 6.33 -16.13
CA GLU A 30 3.67 6.77 -17.46
C GLU A 30 3.05 8.11 -17.89
N MET A 31 1.73 8.24 -17.77
CA MET A 31 0.99 9.47 -18.12
C MET A 31 1.39 10.63 -17.20
N ARG A 32 1.69 10.34 -15.92
CA ARG A 32 2.14 11.34 -14.96
C ARG A 32 3.52 11.86 -15.33
N TRP A 33 4.46 11.00 -15.66
CA TRP A 33 5.82 11.42 -16.07
C TRP A 33 5.82 12.15 -17.39
N LYS A 34 5.01 11.71 -18.36
CA LYS A 34 4.81 12.44 -19.61
C LYS A 34 4.26 13.86 -19.35
N ALA A 35 3.23 13.98 -18.52
CA ALA A 35 2.69 15.28 -18.13
C ALA A 35 3.70 16.19 -17.41
N VAL A 36 4.60 15.63 -16.59
CA VAL A 36 5.71 16.40 -15.97
C VAL A 36 6.68 16.93 -17.02
N GLY A 37 7.08 16.10 -17.98
CA GLY A 37 7.97 16.54 -19.06
C GLY A 37 7.37 17.70 -19.85
N MET A 38 6.06 17.64 -20.14
CA MET A 38 5.39 18.73 -20.82
C MET A 38 5.18 19.98 -19.95
N LEU A 39 5.03 19.82 -18.63
CA LEU A 39 5.00 20.94 -17.68
C LEU A 39 6.34 21.70 -17.68
N HIS A 40 7.47 20.97 -17.73
CA HIS A 40 8.81 21.55 -17.87
C HIS A 40 9.01 22.25 -19.21
N ALA A 41 8.44 21.71 -20.29
CA ALA A 41 8.45 22.34 -21.61
C ALA A 41 7.53 23.59 -21.71
N GLY A 42 6.88 24.01 -20.61
CA GLY A 42 6.04 25.22 -20.58
C GLY A 42 4.73 25.11 -21.36
N ALA A 43 4.31 23.90 -21.75
CA ALA A 43 3.13 23.72 -22.56
C ALA A 43 1.82 23.93 -21.77
N ARG A 44 0.73 24.23 -22.47
CA ARG A 44 -0.58 24.57 -21.87
C ARG A 44 -1.28 23.31 -21.35
N GLN A 45 -1.96 23.41 -20.20
CA GLN A 45 -2.69 22.29 -19.58
C GLN A 45 -3.72 21.62 -20.51
N SER A 46 -4.35 22.41 -21.40
CA SER A 46 -5.30 21.90 -22.40
C SER A 46 -4.65 21.01 -23.46
N ALA A 47 -3.38 21.25 -23.80
CA ALA A 47 -2.62 20.37 -24.68
C ALA A 47 -2.39 19.00 -24.01
N PHE A 48 -2.05 18.99 -22.72
CA PHE A 48 -1.84 17.74 -21.95
C PHE A 48 -3.11 16.91 -21.88
N ALA A 49 -4.23 17.57 -21.60
CA ALA A 49 -5.53 16.92 -21.50
C ALA A 49 -5.95 16.24 -22.81
N ARG A 50 -5.71 16.91 -23.95
CA ARG A 50 -5.98 16.37 -25.29
C ARG A 50 -5.04 15.23 -25.65
N GLU A 51 -3.74 15.40 -25.41
CA GLU A 51 -2.73 14.39 -25.77
C GLU A 51 -2.85 13.11 -24.93
N LEU A 52 -3.18 13.25 -23.64
CA LEU A 52 -3.32 12.12 -22.73
C LEU A 52 -4.75 11.57 -22.67
N ASN A 53 -5.71 12.20 -23.37
CA ASN A 53 -7.15 11.92 -23.26
C ASN A 53 -7.63 11.88 -21.80
N VAL A 54 -7.27 12.90 -21.03
CA VAL A 54 -7.49 12.99 -19.59
C VAL A 54 -8.19 14.30 -19.27
N HIS A 55 -9.12 14.25 -18.32
CA HIS A 55 -9.83 15.46 -17.88
C HIS A 55 -8.89 16.50 -17.27
N LEU A 56 -9.14 17.79 -17.55
CA LEU A 56 -8.30 18.91 -17.12
C LEU A 56 -8.11 18.97 -15.59
N SER A 57 -9.13 18.55 -14.82
CA SER A 57 -9.04 18.48 -13.35
C SER A 57 -7.99 17.50 -12.84
N ALA A 58 -7.72 16.40 -13.56
CA ALA A 58 -6.68 15.44 -13.19
C ALA A 58 -5.28 16.02 -13.45
N ILE A 59 -5.11 16.76 -14.55
CA ILE A 59 -3.88 17.50 -14.87
C ILE A 59 -3.63 18.60 -13.83
N HIS A 60 -4.65 19.36 -13.46
CA HIS A 60 -4.54 20.39 -12.43
C HIS A 60 -4.09 19.80 -11.07
N ARG A 61 -4.71 18.70 -10.64
CA ARG A 61 -4.32 17.99 -9.40
C ARG A 61 -2.87 17.48 -9.47
N LEU A 62 -2.46 16.95 -10.63
CA LEU A 62 -1.09 16.47 -10.83
C LEU A 62 -0.08 17.63 -10.76
N LYS A 63 -0.36 18.75 -11.43
CA LYS A 63 0.49 19.95 -11.39
C LYS A 63 0.66 20.45 -9.96
N ASN A 64 -0.42 20.59 -9.20
CA ASN A 64 -0.36 21.06 -7.80
C ASN A 64 0.44 20.09 -6.92
N HIS A 65 0.27 18.77 -7.11
CA HIS A 65 1.05 17.76 -6.40
C HIS A 65 2.55 17.87 -6.74
N TYR A 66 2.89 17.99 -8.02
CA TYR A 66 4.28 18.10 -8.47
C TYR A 66 4.93 19.40 -7.96
N GLN A 67 4.23 20.53 -8.00
CA GLN A 67 4.75 21.79 -7.48
C GLN A 67 5.07 21.71 -5.98
N ARG A 68 4.20 21.06 -5.20
CA ARG A 68 4.36 20.93 -3.76
C ARG A 68 5.47 19.94 -3.36
N ASP A 69 5.54 18.80 -4.05
CA ASP A 69 6.32 17.65 -3.60
C ASP A 69 7.53 17.34 -4.50
N GLN A 70 7.69 18.07 -5.61
CA GLN A 70 8.67 17.80 -6.69
C GLN A 70 8.66 16.35 -7.16
N ASN A 71 7.50 15.70 -7.04
CA ASN A 71 7.31 14.29 -7.30
C ASN A 71 5.98 14.08 -8.01
N ALA A 72 5.98 13.25 -9.05
CA ALA A 72 4.77 12.86 -9.78
C ALA A 72 4.31 11.44 -9.47
N SER A 73 5.15 10.65 -8.77
CA SER A 73 4.76 9.32 -8.33
C SER A 73 3.64 9.38 -7.31
N ARG A 74 2.85 8.32 -7.28
CA ARG A 74 1.78 8.19 -6.31
C ARG A 74 2.36 7.98 -4.91
N ARG A 75 1.90 8.78 -3.94
CA ARG A 75 2.14 8.51 -2.52
C ARG A 75 1.40 7.23 -2.10
N ARG A 76 2.11 6.30 -1.45
CA ARG A 76 1.46 5.19 -0.76
C ARG A 76 0.58 5.76 0.35
N GLY A 77 -0.70 5.36 0.35
CA GLY A 77 -1.61 5.76 1.40
C GLY A 77 -1.15 5.19 2.74
N THR A 78 -1.21 5.99 3.80
CA THR A 78 -1.11 5.46 5.15
C THR A 78 -2.38 4.68 5.43
N GLY A 79 -2.26 3.36 5.67
CA GLY A 79 -3.41 2.52 6.00
C GLY A 79 -4.11 2.97 7.28
N ARG A 80 -5.26 2.35 7.59
CA ARG A 80 -6.00 2.63 8.82
C ARG A 80 -5.10 2.44 10.05
N ARG A 81 -5.09 3.43 10.94
CA ARG A 81 -4.34 3.37 12.20
C ARG A 81 -4.74 2.14 13.00
N ARG A 82 -3.74 1.38 13.46
CA ARG A 82 -3.91 0.15 14.24
C ARG A 82 -4.27 0.50 15.68
N ILE A 83 -5.19 -0.27 16.27
CA ILE A 83 -5.59 -0.15 17.70
C ILE A 83 -4.50 -0.69 18.62
N THR A 84 -3.72 -1.67 18.17
CA THR A 84 -2.58 -2.20 18.95
C THR A 84 -1.34 -1.36 18.71
N LYS A 85 -0.66 -1.02 19.81
CA LYS A 85 0.64 -0.35 19.79
C LYS A 85 1.77 -1.36 19.62
N THR A 86 2.97 -0.89 19.29
CA THR A 86 4.17 -1.75 19.20
C THR A 86 4.51 -2.41 20.53
N ALA A 87 4.29 -1.72 21.66
CA ALA A 87 4.46 -2.30 23.00
C ALA A 87 3.47 -3.46 23.24
N ASP A 88 2.18 -3.26 22.93
CA ASP A 88 1.16 -4.32 22.99
C ASP A 88 1.58 -5.55 22.20
N ASN A 89 2.06 -5.37 20.97
CA ASN A 89 2.48 -6.47 20.11
C ASN A 89 3.67 -7.24 20.74
N ARG A 90 4.68 -6.54 21.27
CA ARG A 90 5.82 -7.19 21.97
C ARG A 90 5.36 -7.98 23.18
N TYR A 91 4.46 -7.42 23.99
CA TYR A 91 3.87 -8.11 25.14
C TYR A 91 3.14 -9.40 24.70
N LEU A 92 2.30 -9.31 23.66
CA LEU A 92 1.57 -10.47 23.14
C LEU A 92 2.50 -11.59 22.68
N LEU A 93 3.54 -11.27 21.91
CA LEU A 93 4.49 -12.27 21.42
C LEU A 93 5.29 -12.90 22.57
N GLN A 94 5.71 -12.10 23.55
CA GLN A 94 6.43 -12.58 24.72
C GLN A 94 5.56 -13.48 25.61
N CYS A 95 4.31 -13.07 25.86
CA CYS A 95 3.36 -13.86 26.64
C CYS A 95 2.99 -15.16 25.95
N ALA A 96 2.73 -15.15 24.64
CA ALA A 96 2.45 -16.36 23.88
C ALA A 96 3.63 -17.34 23.87
N ARG A 97 4.88 -16.83 23.76
CA ARG A 97 6.08 -17.68 23.86
C ARG A 97 6.29 -18.27 25.26
N ARG A 98 6.10 -17.47 26.31
CA ARG A 98 6.29 -17.92 27.70
C ARG A 98 5.16 -18.82 28.19
N ARG A 99 3.94 -18.61 27.70
CA ARG A 99 2.72 -19.28 28.14
C ARG A 99 1.94 -19.76 26.92
N GLY A 100 2.49 -20.77 26.24
CA GLY A 100 1.92 -21.32 25.00
C GLY A 100 0.52 -21.93 25.12
N THR A 101 0.02 -22.14 26.34
CA THR A 101 -1.34 -22.63 26.61
C THR A 101 -2.41 -21.54 26.59
N LEU A 102 -2.02 -20.26 26.61
CA LEU A 102 -2.99 -19.16 26.65
C LEU A 102 -3.65 -18.93 25.29
N THR A 103 -4.98 -18.88 25.31
CA THR A 103 -5.77 -18.56 24.12
C THR A 103 -5.69 -17.07 23.76
N ALA A 104 -5.91 -16.74 22.48
CA ALA A 104 -5.98 -15.36 22.03
C ALA A 104 -7.04 -14.51 22.77
N ARG A 105 -8.12 -15.14 23.26
CA ARG A 105 -9.15 -14.45 24.06
C ARG A 105 -8.63 -14.09 25.46
N GLN A 106 -7.94 -15.01 26.13
CA GLN A 106 -7.33 -14.76 27.44
C GLN A 106 -6.25 -13.67 27.34
N LEU A 107 -5.40 -13.71 26.31
CA LEU A 107 -4.40 -12.69 26.04
C LEU A 107 -5.03 -11.32 25.76
N ALA A 108 -6.15 -11.29 25.02
CA ALA A 108 -6.89 -10.06 24.76
C ALA A 108 -7.46 -9.46 26.05
N SER A 109 -8.03 -10.29 26.94
CA SER A 109 -8.54 -9.84 28.25
C SER A 109 -7.43 -9.26 29.12
N GLN A 110 -6.28 -9.95 29.24
CA GLN A 110 -5.13 -9.48 30.02
C GLN A 110 -4.58 -8.15 29.49
N LEU A 111 -4.41 -8.06 28.16
CA LEU A 111 -3.93 -6.84 27.53
C LEU A 111 -4.95 -5.69 27.66
N SER A 112 -6.25 -5.97 27.61
CA SER A 112 -7.28 -4.95 27.81
C SER A 112 -7.27 -4.40 29.23
N ALA A 113 -7.15 -5.28 30.22
CA ALA A 113 -7.06 -4.90 31.63
C ALA A 113 -5.82 -4.03 31.90
N ALA A 114 -4.67 -4.40 31.33
CA ALA A 114 -3.43 -3.64 31.50
C ALA A 114 -3.44 -2.30 30.75
N ALA A 115 -4.03 -2.26 29.55
CA ALA A 115 -4.02 -1.06 28.70
C ALA A 115 -5.20 -0.10 28.97
N GLY A 116 -6.18 -0.50 29.78
CA GLY A 116 -7.41 0.26 30.04
C GLY A 116 -8.31 0.45 28.82
N MET A 117 -8.09 -0.32 27.74
CA MET A 117 -8.79 -0.16 26.46
C MET A 117 -9.17 -1.53 25.90
N PRO A 118 -10.38 -1.69 25.32
CA PRO A 118 -10.83 -2.97 24.80
C PRO A 118 -9.94 -3.46 23.65
N LYS A 119 -9.45 -4.69 23.78
CA LYS A 119 -8.76 -5.43 22.72
C LYS A 119 -9.61 -6.63 22.33
N TYR A 120 -9.75 -6.84 21.03
CA TYR A 120 -10.56 -7.93 20.49
C TYR A 120 -9.71 -9.17 20.24
N ARG A 121 -10.31 -10.36 20.47
CA ARG A 121 -9.70 -11.66 20.15
C ARG A 121 -9.16 -11.70 18.72
N GLN A 122 -9.93 -11.24 17.74
CA GLN A 122 -9.54 -11.27 16.33
C GLN A 122 -8.27 -10.45 16.07
N THR A 123 -8.18 -9.27 16.68
CA THR A 123 -6.99 -8.42 16.59
C THR A 123 -5.77 -9.11 17.19
N VAL A 124 -5.89 -9.73 18.36
CA VAL A 124 -4.80 -10.48 19.00
C VAL A 124 -4.40 -11.70 18.17
N SER A 125 -5.37 -12.48 17.68
CA SER A 125 -5.11 -13.63 16.80
C SER A 125 -4.30 -13.22 15.59
N ARG A 126 -4.71 -12.15 14.88
CA ARG A 126 -3.97 -11.63 13.73
C ARG A 126 -2.52 -11.26 14.11
N ARG A 127 -2.28 -10.68 15.28
CA ARG A 127 -0.91 -10.35 15.74
C ARG A 127 -0.06 -11.58 16.01
N LEU A 128 -0.66 -12.63 16.56
CA LEU A 128 0.04 -13.88 16.85
C LEU A 128 0.36 -14.64 15.57
N HIS A 129 -0.54 -14.63 14.57
CA HIS A 129 -0.26 -15.17 13.23
C HIS A 129 0.82 -14.35 12.50
N GLU A 130 0.74 -13.01 12.52
CA GLU A 130 1.79 -12.14 11.96
C GLU A 130 3.16 -12.39 12.60
N GLY A 131 3.18 -12.85 13.87
CA GLY A 131 4.40 -13.21 14.59
C GLY A 131 4.77 -14.70 14.54
N GLY A 132 4.06 -15.52 13.76
CA GLY A 132 4.33 -16.94 13.58
C GLY A 132 4.10 -17.83 14.80
N LEU A 133 3.32 -17.38 15.79
CA LEU A 133 3.08 -18.12 17.04
C LEU A 133 1.79 -18.94 17.02
N PHE A 134 0.87 -18.59 16.13
CA PHE A 134 -0.38 -19.30 15.91
C PHE A 134 -0.39 -19.66 14.42
N ALA A 135 -0.63 -20.94 14.12
CA ALA A 135 -0.85 -21.44 12.76
C ALA A 135 -2.36 -21.46 12.47
#